data_AF-A0A957CJE9-F1
#
_entry.id   AF-A0A957CJE9-F1
#
_cell.length_a   1.000
_cell.length_b   1.000
_cell.length_c   1.000
_cell.angle_alpha   90.00
_cell.angle_beta   90.00
_cell.angle_gamma   90.00
#
_symmetry.space_group_name_H-M   'P 1'
#
loop_
_entity.id
_entity.type
_entity.pdbx_description
1 polymer ?
#
loop_
_entity_poly.entity_id
_entity_poly.type
_entity_poly.pdbx_seq_one_letter_code
_entity_poly.pdbx_strand_id
1 'polypeptide(L)'
;MLSKHFFNALSRLISSRWVHDYKEHNGHCEDAFYARFGPLYLEVNHCFVLDHDDAQLSIQLPTAWGRLRVGYVVCLGEEQIRQPGFYTNWQSTFRNRNGVGTAVSQTEDIPF
;
A
#
# COMPACT_ATOMS: atom_id res chain seq x y z
N MET A 1 0.41 15.26 14.20
CA MET A 1 1.08 16.20 13.28
C MET A 1 2.02 15.50 12.30
N LEU A 2 2.93 14.63 12.77
CA LEU A 2 3.86 13.89 11.89
C LEU A 2 3.15 13.06 10.80
N SER A 3 2.10 12.31 11.17
CA SER A 3 1.30 11.52 10.22
C SER A 3 0.73 12.35 9.08
N LYS A 4 0.25 13.57 9.36
CA LYS A 4 -0.29 14.49 8.36
C LYS A 4 0.80 14.99 7.40
N HIS A 5 2.00 15.26 7.91
CA HIS A 5 3.14 15.62 7.07
C HIS A 5 3.58 14.45 6.19
N PHE A 6 3.64 13.24 6.74
CA PHE A 6 3.98 12.04 5.98
C PHE A 6 2.97 11.79 4.86
N PHE A 7 1.68 11.81 5.19
CA PHE A 7 0.58 11.67 4.23
C PHE A 7 0.68 12.69 3.08
N ASN A 8 0.83 13.98 3.43
CA ASN A 8 0.96 15.05 2.43
C ASN A 8 2.23 14.90 1.59
N ALA A 9 3.34 14.46 2.18
CA ALA A 9 4.57 14.20 1.45
C ALA A 9 4.40 13.03 0.48
N LEU A 10 3.75 11.95 0.89
CA LEU A 10 3.48 10.79 0.04
C LEU A 10 2.52 11.15 -1.10
N SER A 11 1.45 11.88 -0.81
CA SER A 11 0.48 12.35 -1.80
C SER A 11 1.09 13.29 -2.85
N ARG A 12 2.07 14.10 -2.45
CA ARG A 12 2.86 14.91 -3.40
C ARG A 12 3.88 14.09 -4.17
N LEU A 13 4.46 13.08 -3.52
CA LEU A 13 5.44 12.20 -4.16
C LEU A 13 4.77 11.33 -5.23
N ILE A 14 3.61 10.76 -4.94
CA ILE A 14 2.87 9.87 -5.87
C ILE A 14 2.44 10.59 -7.15
N SER A 15 2.15 11.89 -7.05
CA SER A 15 1.83 12.78 -8.18
C SER A 15 3.06 13.39 -8.86
N SER A 16 4.27 13.07 -8.39
CA SER A 16 5.51 13.62 -8.94
C SER A 16 5.96 12.91 -10.22
N ARG A 17 6.75 13.61 -11.05
CA ARG A 17 7.33 13.05 -12.29
C ARG A 17 8.33 11.91 -12.09
N TRP A 18 8.79 11.71 -10.86
CA TRP A 18 9.82 10.71 -10.55
C TRP A 18 9.23 9.33 -10.28
N VAL A 19 7.92 9.27 -10.23
CA VAL A 19 7.16 8.07 -9.93
C VAL A 19 6.72 7.41 -11.23
N HIS A 20 6.68 6.08 -11.21
CA HIS A 20 6.36 5.22 -12.34
C HIS A 20 5.26 4.22 -11.95
N ASP A 21 4.72 3.50 -12.94
CA ASP A 21 3.68 2.48 -12.75
C ASP A 21 2.47 2.99 -11.94
N TYR A 22 2.08 4.24 -12.19
CA TYR A 22 0.94 4.86 -11.55
C TYR A 22 -0.35 4.14 -11.92
N LYS A 23 -1.17 3.83 -10.91
CA LYS A 23 -2.47 3.18 -11.04
C LYS A 23 -3.45 3.84 -10.09
N GLU A 24 -4.67 4.00 -10.57
CA GLU A 24 -5.80 4.49 -9.80
C GLU A 24 -6.84 3.39 -9.68
N HIS A 25 -7.45 3.31 -8.50
CA HIS A 25 -8.60 2.46 -8.24
C HIS A 25 -9.66 3.33 -7.58
N ASN A 26 -10.69 3.68 -8.35
CA ASN A 26 -11.79 4.50 -7.86
C ASN A 26 -12.98 3.57 -7.61
N GLY A 27 -13.30 3.39 -6.33
CA GLY A 27 -14.43 2.62 -5.84
C GLY A 27 -15.59 3.53 -5.45
N HIS A 28 -16.71 2.93 -5.10
CA HIS A 28 -17.86 3.69 -4.58
C HIS A 28 -17.62 4.29 -3.19
N CYS A 29 -16.67 3.74 -2.45
CA CYS A 29 -16.42 4.07 -1.04
C CYS A 29 -14.98 4.54 -0.78
N GLU A 30 -14.08 4.39 -1.75
CA GLU A 30 -12.66 4.71 -1.61
C GLU A 30 -12.04 5.08 -2.95
N ASP A 31 -11.08 6.01 -2.93
CA ASP A 31 -10.17 6.26 -4.04
C ASP A 31 -8.75 5.88 -3.60
N ALA A 32 -8.14 4.93 -4.30
CA ALA A 32 -6.80 4.44 -4.02
C ALA A 32 -5.84 4.70 -5.18
N PHE A 33 -4.67 5.22 -4.84
CA PHE A 33 -3.60 5.59 -5.76
C PHE A 33 -2.36 4.78 -5.44
N TYR A 34 -1.76 4.17 -6.45
CA TYR A 34 -0.60 3.30 -6.31
C TYR A 34 0.49 3.72 -7.28
N ALA A 35 1.74 3.68 -6.83
CA ALA A 35 2.84 3.97 -7.73
C ALA A 35 4.20 3.48 -7.20
N ARG A 36 5.24 3.64 -8.01
CA ARG A 36 6.61 3.22 -7.66
C ARG A 36 7.61 4.37 -7.77
N PHE A 37 8.44 4.54 -6.76
CA PHE A 37 9.64 5.37 -6.79
C PHE A 37 10.87 4.46 -6.64
N GLY A 38 11.40 3.99 -7.77
CA GLY A 38 12.43 2.95 -7.78
C GLY A 38 11.97 1.66 -7.07
N PRO A 39 12.66 1.20 -5.99
CA PRO A 39 12.25 0.01 -5.25
C PRO A 39 11.09 0.28 -4.29
N LEU A 40 10.76 1.55 -4.03
CA LEU A 40 9.71 1.95 -3.10
C LEU A 40 8.34 1.87 -3.79
N TYR A 41 7.41 1.21 -3.12
CA TYR A 41 6.00 1.18 -3.45
C TYR A 41 5.27 2.22 -2.60
N LEU A 42 4.53 3.09 -3.27
CA LEU A 42 3.75 4.18 -2.70
C LEU A 42 2.28 3.84 -2.86
N GLU A 43 1.51 4.06 -1.80
CA GLU A 43 0.07 3.89 -1.80
C GLU A 43 -0.56 5.02 -0.99
N VAL A 44 -1.62 5.62 -1.52
CA VAL A 44 -2.46 6.61 -0.84
C VAL A 44 -3.89 6.18 -1.06
N ASN A 45 -4.68 6.07 0.01
CA ASN A 45 -6.08 5.69 -0.03
C ASN A 45 -6.91 6.75 0.69
N HIS A 46 -7.98 7.18 0.05
CA HIS A 46 -8.99 8.09 0.58
C HIS A 46 -10.31 7.32 0.74
N CYS A 47 -10.70 6.99 1.96
CA CYS A 47 -11.96 6.34 2.26
C CYS A 47 -13.00 7.37 2.73
N PHE A 48 -13.90 7.76 1.83
CA PHE A 48 -14.87 8.84 2.05
C PHE A 48 -15.98 8.46 3.03
N VAL A 49 -16.32 7.17 3.13
CA VAL A 49 -17.44 6.68 3.95
C VAL A 49 -17.14 6.81 5.44
N LEU A 50 -15.86 6.70 5.80
CA LEU A 50 -15.39 6.64 7.18
C LEU A 50 -14.51 7.84 7.56
N ASP A 51 -14.46 8.86 6.68
CA ASP A 51 -13.60 10.05 6.82
C ASP A 51 -12.16 9.66 7.21
N HIS A 52 -11.62 8.71 6.46
CA HIS A 52 -10.36 8.03 6.76
C HIS A 52 -9.41 8.09 5.56
N ASP A 53 -8.18 8.55 5.79
CA ASP A 53 -7.15 8.61 4.77
C ASP A 53 -5.91 7.83 5.21
N ASP A 54 -5.42 6.95 4.34
CA ASP A 54 -4.22 6.15 4.58
C ASP A 54 -3.11 6.50 3.59
N ALA A 55 -1.88 6.51 4.08
CA ALA A 55 -0.71 6.55 3.21
C ALA A 55 0.32 5.52 3.64
N GLN A 56 0.84 4.80 2.67
CA GLN A 56 1.76 3.69 2.88
C GLN A 56 2.99 3.79 1.99
N LEU A 57 4.14 3.61 2.61
CA LEU A 57 5.43 3.43 1.94
C LEU A 57 5.94 2.03 2.24
N SER A 58 6.29 1.26 1.21
CA SER A 58 6.89 -0.06 1.41
C SER A 58 8.00 -0.37 0.41
N ILE A 59 8.85 -1.32 0.76
CA ILE A 59 9.87 -1.88 -0.11
C ILE A 59 9.73 -3.40 -0.12
N GLN A 60 9.96 -4.00 -1.28
CA GLN A 60 9.99 -5.45 -1.44
C GLN A 60 11.44 -5.92 -1.61
N LEU A 61 11.92 -6.69 -0.65
CA LEU A 61 13.26 -7.25 -0.60
C LEU A 61 13.22 -8.70 -1.10
N PRO A 62 13.99 -9.05 -2.15
CA PRO A 62 14.14 -10.43 -2.56
C PRO A 62 14.98 -11.18 -1.50
N THR A 63 14.53 -12.37 -1.10
CA THR A 63 15.23 -13.23 -0.14
C THR A 63 15.35 -14.65 -0.69
N ALA A 64 16.16 -15.50 -0.04
CA ALA A 64 16.34 -16.89 -0.47
C ALA A 64 15.04 -17.74 -0.41
N TRP A 65 14.06 -17.33 0.40
CA TRP A 65 12.80 -18.07 0.61
C TRP A 65 11.55 -17.31 0.13
N GLY A 66 11.71 -16.28 -0.69
CA GLY A 66 10.60 -15.53 -1.28
C GLY A 66 10.85 -14.03 -1.34
N ARG A 67 9.81 -13.26 -1.03
CA ARG A 67 9.87 -11.80 -1.02
C ARG A 67 9.37 -11.26 0.31
N LEU A 68 10.21 -10.49 0.99
CA LEU A 68 9.86 -9.78 2.21
C LEU A 68 9.40 -8.38 1.86
N ARG A 69 8.16 -8.03 2.17
CA ARG A 69 7.66 -6.65 2.14
C ARG A 69 7.83 -6.04 3.52
N VAL A 70 8.51 -4.90 3.58
CA VAL A 70 8.61 -4.08 4.80
C VAL A 70 8.02 -2.72 4.48
N GLY A 71 7.19 -2.18 5.36
CA GLY A 71 6.58 -0.88 5.12
C GLY A 71 6.19 -0.15 6.37
N TYR A 72 5.72 1.06 6.15
CA TYR A 72 5.17 1.94 7.17
C TYR A 72 3.85 2.52 6.65
N VAL A 73 2.82 2.46 7.49
CA VAL A 73 1.49 3.01 7.20
C VAL A 73 1.22 4.15 8.18
N VAL A 74 0.68 5.23 7.66
CA VAL A 74 0.03 6.27 8.46
C VAL A 74 -1.44 6.33 8.12
N CYS A 75 -2.25 6.61 9.12
CA CYS A 75 -3.68 6.79 8.98
C CYS A 75 -4.05 8.17 9.53
N LEU A 76 -4.97 8.85 8.87
CA LEU A 76 -5.60 10.10 9.27
C LEU A 76 -7.11 9.88 9.29
N GLY A 77 -7.81 10.58 10.18
CA GLY A 77 -9.25 10.40 10.38
C GLY A 77 -9.58 10.17 11.84
N GLU A 78 -10.87 10.29 12.18
CA GLU A 78 -11.36 10.05 13.53
C GLU A 78 -11.45 8.55 13.84
N GLU A 79 -11.82 7.75 12.84
CA GLU A 79 -11.82 6.29 12.94
C GLU A 79 -10.52 5.74 12.37
N GLN A 80 -9.79 4.95 13.16
CA GLN A 80 -8.59 4.24 12.68
C GLN A 80 -8.99 2.83 12.26
N ILE A 81 -9.24 2.64 10.96
CA ILE A 81 -9.58 1.33 10.39
C ILE A 81 -8.32 0.46 10.30
N ARG A 82 -7.17 1.06 10.00
CA ARG A 82 -5.86 0.39 9.95
C ARG A 82 -4.98 0.82 11.12
N GLN A 83 -4.15 -0.10 11.59
CA GLN A 83 -3.14 0.21 12.61
C GLN A 83 -1.94 0.94 11.98
N PRO A 84 -1.69 2.22 12.32
CA PRO A 84 -0.53 2.94 11.82
C PRO A 84 0.74 2.37 12.44
N GLY A 85 1.81 2.27 11.65
CA GLY A 85 3.07 1.73 12.13
C GLY A 85 3.86 0.96 11.09
N PHE A 86 4.93 0.32 11.58
CA PHE A 86 5.75 -0.57 10.78
C PHE A 86 5.09 -1.93 10.64
N TYR A 87 5.18 -2.50 9.45
CA TYR A 87 4.74 -3.86 9.19
C TYR A 87 5.76 -4.63 8.37
N THR A 88 5.69 -5.95 8.50
CA THR A 88 6.45 -6.90 7.71
C THR A 88 5.52 -7.99 7.20
N ASN A 89 5.59 -8.31 5.91
CA ASN A 89 4.79 -9.34 5.28
C ASN A 89 5.69 -10.23 4.41
N TRP A 90 5.64 -11.54 4.64
CA TRP A 90 6.39 -12.52 3.87
C TRP A 90 5.52 -13.15 2.78
N GLN A 91 5.87 -12.89 1.51
CA GLN A 91 5.27 -13.56 0.37
C GLN A 91 6.12 -14.79 0.00
N SER A 92 5.65 -15.97 0.42
CA SER A 92 6.26 -17.24 0.04
C SER A 92 5.98 -17.58 -1.42
N THR A 93 6.98 -18.08 -2.14
CA THR A 93 6.90 -18.46 -3.55
C THR A 93 6.21 -19.81 -3.74
N PHE A 94 5.08 -20.08 -3.08
CA PHE A 94 4.28 -21.28 -3.39
C PHE A 94 3.65 -21.10 -4.77
N ARG A 95 4.44 -21.50 -5.78
CA ARG A 95 4.05 -21.63 -7.18
C ARG A 95 2.95 -22.68 -7.25
N ASN A 96 1.70 -22.22 -7.29
CA ASN A 96 0.56 -23.08 -7.52
C ASN A 96 0.75 -23.77 -8.88
N ARG A 97 0.97 -25.09 -8.87
CA ARG A 97 1.32 -25.90 -10.04
C ARG A 97 0.09 -26.25 -10.89
N ASN A 98 -1.02 -25.55 -10.71
CA ASN A 98 -2.27 -25.77 -11.44
C ASN A 98 -2.66 -24.47 -12.17
N GLY A 99 -2.56 -24.51 -13.49
CA GLY A 99 -2.81 -23.39 -14.39
C GLY A 99 -4.27 -22.95 -14.44
N VAL A 100 -4.66 -22.13 -13.47
CA VAL A 100 -5.75 -21.15 -13.62
C VAL A 100 -5.21 -19.86 -13.03
N GLY A 101 -4.87 -18.93 -13.93
CA GLY A 101 -4.37 -17.62 -13.57
C GLY A 101 -5.45 -16.77 -12.93
N THR A 102 -5.59 -16.87 -11.62
CA THR A 102 -5.98 -15.75 -10.78
C THR A 102 -4.73 -15.42 -9.98
N ALA A 103 -4.04 -14.36 -10.40
CA ALA A 103 -3.23 -13.61 -9.45
C ALA A 103 -4.22 -13.17 -8.38
N VAL A 104 -4.28 -13.91 -7.28
CA VAL A 104 -4.92 -13.44 -6.06
C VAL A 104 -4.06 -12.25 -5.67
N SER A 105 -4.51 -11.07 -6.09
CA SER A 105 -4.15 -9.85 -5.43
C SER A 105 -4.65 -10.07 -4.01
N GLN A 106 -3.77 -10.56 -3.13
CA GLN A 106 -3.93 -10.45 -1.69
C GLN A 106 -3.84 -8.95 -1.36
N THR A 107 -4.89 -8.25 -1.77
CA THR A 107 -5.32 -6.97 -1.22
C THR A 107 -6.22 -7.26 0.01
N GLU A 108 -6.61 -8.52 0.21
CA GLU A 108 -7.24 -9.03 1.44
C GLU A 108 -6.13 -9.62 2.32
N ASP A 109 -6.17 -9.31 3.62
CA ASP A 109 -5.19 -9.65 4.66
C ASP A 109 -4.04 -8.63 4.88
N ILE A 110 -4.38 -7.37 5.04
CA ILE A 110 -3.78 -6.59 6.13
C ILE A 110 -4.72 -6.81 7.33
N PRO A 111 -4.25 -7.39 8.44
CA PRO A 111 -5.12 -7.70 9.57
C PRO A 111 -5.69 -6.41 10.15
N PHE A 112 -7.01 -6.43 10.39
CA PHE A 112 -7.75 -5.48 11.22
C PHE A 112 -7.04 -5.23 12.56
#